data_AF-A0A7S1MGI7-F1
#
_entry.id   AF-A0A7S1MGI7-F1
#
_cell.length_a   1.000
_cell.length_b   1.000
_cell.length_c   1.000
_cell.angle_alpha   90.00
_cell.angle_beta   90.00
_cell.angle_gamma   90.00
#
_symmetry.space_group_name_H-M   'P 1'
#
loop_
_entity.id
_entity.type
_entity.pdbx_description
1 polymer ?
#
loop_
_entity_poly.entity_id
_entity_poly.type
_entity_poly.pdbx_seq_one_letter_code
_entity_poly.pdbx_strand_id
1 'polypeptide(L)'
;GVLLRSPLGYSCSPQSSHGLAKLAETEFELLSGPLPSPAQPSLQTAVYLARAGTNAIHQLRIHFADAGCPVMFDSDYHPLYSRAARRSALRGKCRDEGGDEALFPGEDGRRLQEAFEEEGEDEEGGMPSGTLGMQLCTLDLPDPFKPGEALRIALRSAPEEWRRLHPSLDLPGPARHEADDDLLLG
;
A
#
# COMPACT_ATOMS: atom_id res chain seq x y z
N GLY A 1 -16.46 2.23 12.08
CA GLY A 1 -15.76 2.06 10.80
C GLY A 1 -16.11 3.20 9.86
N VAL A 2 -15.18 3.55 8.97
CA VAL A 2 -15.42 4.48 7.86
C VAL A 2 -15.58 3.64 6.58
N LEU A 3 -16.62 3.89 5.80
CA LEU A 3 -16.86 3.23 4.51
C LEU A 3 -16.42 4.17 3.38
N LEU A 4 -15.47 3.73 2.56
CA LEU A 4 -15.09 4.45 1.34
C LEU A 4 -15.59 3.69 0.11
N ARG A 5 -16.10 4.45 -0.85
CA ARG A 5 -16.57 3.98 -2.15
C ARG A 5 -15.84 4.75 -3.23
N SER A 6 -15.12 4.05 -4.10
CA SER A 6 -14.46 4.67 -5.25
C SER A 6 -14.81 3.94 -6.54
N PRO A 7 -15.02 4.68 -7.64
CA PRO A 7 -15.08 4.09 -8.97
C PRO A 7 -13.65 3.71 -9.39
N LEU A 8 -13.23 2.46 -9.19
CA LEU A 8 -11.93 2.00 -9.66
C LEU A 8 -11.95 1.86 -11.20
N GLY A 9 -11.48 2.90 -11.89
CA GLY A 9 -11.53 3.06 -13.33
C GLY A 9 -10.49 2.27 -14.15
N TYR A 10 -9.96 1.16 -13.65
CA TYR A 10 -8.92 0.39 -14.36
C TYR A 10 -9.40 -1.02 -14.69
N SER A 11 -10.38 -1.12 -15.59
CA SER A 11 -10.65 -2.37 -16.32
C SER A 11 -10.00 -2.25 -17.70
N CYS A 12 -8.81 -2.84 -17.88
CA CYS A 12 -8.17 -2.97 -19.18
C CYS A 12 -8.79 -4.11 -20.03
N SER A 13 -10.07 -4.44 -19.83
CA SER A 13 -10.79 -5.40 -20.65
C SER A 13 -11.68 -4.66 -21.66
N PRO A 14 -11.36 -4.69 -22.96
CA PRO A 14 -12.10 -3.96 -24.01
C PRO A 14 -13.42 -4.64 -24.40
N GLN A 15 -14.05 -5.40 -23.51
CA GLN A 15 -15.32 -6.07 -23.77
C GLN A 15 -16.26 -5.76 -22.61
N SER A 16 -17.28 -4.92 -22.83
CA SER A 16 -18.68 -5.23 -22.47
C SER A 16 -19.54 -3.98 -22.38
N SER A 17 -20.57 -3.98 -23.22
CA SER A 17 -21.85 -3.28 -23.14
C SER A 17 -22.30 -2.80 -21.75
N HIS A 18 -22.51 -1.49 -21.60
CA HIS A 18 -23.47 -0.77 -20.72
C HIS A 18 -23.87 -1.34 -19.35
N GLY A 19 -23.00 -2.10 -18.67
CA GLY A 19 -23.16 -2.40 -17.26
C GLY A 19 -22.75 -1.21 -16.41
N LEU A 20 -23.58 -0.81 -15.45
CA LEU A 20 -23.18 0.15 -14.41
C LEU A 20 -21.86 -0.32 -13.80
N ALA A 21 -20.82 0.52 -13.87
CA ALA A 21 -19.51 0.19 -13.33
C ALA A 21 -19.66 -0.20 -11.86
N LYS A 22 -19.30 -1.44 -11.51
CA LYS A 22 -19.38 -1.93 -10.15
C LYS A 22 -18.40 -1.12 -9.30
N LEU A 23 -18.92 -0.35 -8.35
CA LEU A 23 -18.10 0.42 -7.42
C LEU A 23 -17.33 -0.52 -6.51
N ALA A 24 -16.08 -0.17 -6.24
CA ALA A 24 -15.28 -0.88 -5.26
C ALA A 24 -15.57 -0.33 -3.86
N GLU A 25 -15.77 -1.24 -2.91
CA GLU A 25 -16.16 -0.87 -1.53
C GLU A 25 -15.15 -1.40 -0.53
N THR A 26 -14.69 -0.54 0.37
CA THR A 26 -13.79 -0.93 1.48
C THR A 26 -14.22 -0.27 2.77
N GLU A 27 -14.29 -1.08 3.82
CA GLU A 27 -14.51 -0.62 5.20
C GLU A 27 -13.17 -0.53 5.93
N PHE A 28 -13.01 0.51 6.75
CA PHE A 28 -11.81 0.75 7.54
C PHE A 28 -12.16 0.91 9.02
N GLU A 29 -11.35 0.28 9.87
CA GLU A 29 -11.40 0.40 11.33
C GLU A 29 -10.00 0.76 11.84
N LEU A 30 -9.87 1.88 12.55
CA LEU A 30 -8.60 2.31 13.13
C LEU A 30 -8.27 1.45 14.35
N LEU A 31 -7.14 0.75 14.32
CA LEU A 31 -6.66 -0.08 15.43
C LEU A 31 -5.65 0.67 16.31
N SER A 32 -4.77 1.48 15.71
CA SER A 32 -3.72 2.21 16.43
C SER A 32 -3.31 3.48 15.70
N GLY A 33 -2.92 4.52 16.45
CA GLY A 33 -2.42 5.79 15.93
C GLY A 33 -3.46 6.91 15.83
N PRO A 34 -3.09 8.06 15.24
CA PRO A 34 -1.80 8.34 14.61
C PRO A 34 -0.64 8.43 15.62
N LEU A 35 0.54 7.93 15.24
CA LEU A 35 1.80 8.03 15.99
C LEU A 35 2.93 8.52 15.06
N PRO A 36 3.91 9.29 15.54
CA PRO A 36 5.06 9.67 14.71
C PRO A 36 5.94 8.44 14.44
N SER A 37 6.42 8.31 13.20
CA SER A 37 7.39 7.28 12.83
C SER A 37 8.73 7.52 13.53
N PRO A 38 9.30 6.53 14.25
CA PRO A 38 10.62 6.64 14.88
C PRO A 38 11.74 6.97 13.89
N ALA A 39 11.65 6.48 12.65
CA ALA A 39 12.63 6.75 11.61
C ALA A 39 12.50 8.16 11.01
N GLN A 40 11.29 8.73 11.04
CA GLN A 40 11.01 10.04 10.47
C GLN A 40 9.86 10.72 11.25
N PRO A 41 10.17 11.49 12.32
CA PRO A 41 9.15 12.05 13.21
C PRO A 41 8.14 12.99 12.54
N SER A 42 8.46 13.53 11.36
CA SER A 42 7.53 14.33 10.56
C SER A 42 6.44 13.51 9.87
N LEU A 43 6.62 12.18 9.77
CA LEU A 43 5.67 11.25 9.16
C LEU A 43 4.82 10.61 10.27
N GLN A 44 3.50 10.71 10.14
CA GLN A 44 2.54 10.09 11.06
C GLN A 44 2.09 8.74 10.48
N THR A 45 2.06 7.70 11.32
CA THR A 45 1.65 6.34 10.97
C THR A 45 0.42 5.92 11.78
N ALA A 46 -0.43 5.12 11.17
CA ALA A 46 -1.59 4.53 11.82
C ALA A 46 -1.81 3.12 11.25
N VAL A 47 -2.40 2.26 12.07
CA VAL A 47 -2.74 0.88 11.69
C VAL A 47 -4.24 0.76 11.59
N TYR A 48 -4.70 0.25 10.45
CA TYR A 48 -6.11 0.04 10.16
C TYR A 48 -6.38 -1.43 9.87
N LEU A 49 -7.51 -1.93 10.33
CA LEU A 49 -8.14 -3.13 9.80
C LEU A 49 -9.00 -2.72 8.60
N ALA A 50 -8.66 -3.21 7.41
CA ALA A 50 -9.40 -2.95 6.19
C ALA A 50 -10.14 -4.20 5.71
N ARG A 51 -11.41 -4.05 5.31
CA ARG A 51 -12.23 -5.12 4.74
C ARG A 51 -12.69 -4.73 3.34
N ALA A 52 -12.18 -5.42 2.33
CA ALA A 52 -12.58 -5.20 0.94
C ALA A 52 -13.87 -5.98 0.63
N GLY A 53 -14.94 -5.29 0.26
CA GLY A 53 -16.20 -5.90 -0.20
C GLY A 53 -16.14 -6.36 -1.67
N THR A 54 -15.09 -5.97 -2.39
CA THR A 54 -14.82 -6.32 -3.77
C THR A 54 -13.37 -6.79 -3.92
N ASN A 55 -13.05 -7.44 -5.05
CA ASN A 55 -11.70 -7.94 -5.33
C ASN A 55 -11.06 -7.18 -6.50
N ALA A 56 -11.10 -5.85 -6.46
CA ALA A 56 -10.48 -5.05 -7.50
C ALA A 56 -8.96 -4.95 -7.26
N ILE A 57 -8.20 -4.94 -8.35
CA ILE A 57 -6.73 -4.88 -8.31
C ILE A 57 -6.30 -3.59 -7.60
N HIS A 58 -5.39 -3.74 -6.63
CA HIS A 58 -4.84 -2.64 -5.82
C HIS A 58 -5.88 -1.82 -5.05
N GLN A 59 -7.12 -2.30 -4.91
CA GLN A 59 -8.23 -1.57 -4.30
C GLN A 59 -7.86 -0.89 -2.97
N LEU A 60 -7.29 -1.66 -2.03
CA LEU A 60 -6.92 -1.13 -0.71
C LEU A 60 -5.88 -0.02 -0.83
N ARG A 61 -4.84 -0.22 -1.65
CA ARG A 61 -3.74 0.73 -1.87
C ARG A 61 -4.27 2.06 -2.43
N ILE A 62 -5.16 1.96 -3.42
CA ILE A 62 -5.80 3.13 -4.04
C ILE A 62 -6.70 3.84 -3.04
N HIS A 63 -7.58 3.13 -2.33
CA HIS A 63 -8.49 3.76 -1.37
C HIS A 63 -7.75 4.46 -0.22
N PHE A 64 -6.65 3.88 0.28
CA PHE A 64 -5.79 4.54 1.27
C PHE A 64 -5.14 5.81 0.70
N ALA A 65 -4.63 5.77 -0.54
CA ALA A 65 -4.05 6.94 -1.19
C ALA A 65 -5.08 8.05 -1.46
N ASP A 66 -6.28 7.68 -1.94
CA ASP A 66 -7.40 8.59 -2.18
C ASP A 66 -7.87 9.27 -0.89
N ALA A 67 -7.81 8.56 0.24
CA ALA A 67 -8.13 9.09 1.56
C ALA A 67 -7.02 9.97 2.16
N GLY A 68 -5.89 10.17 1.45
CA GLY A 68 -4.75 10.95 1.94
C GLY A 68 -3.89 10.23 2.97
N CYS A 69 -4.08 8.92 3.17
CA CYS A 69 -3.32 8.08 4.09
C CYS A 69 -2.71 6.86 3.36
N PRO A 70 -1.84 7.07 2.36
CA PRO A 70 -1.28 6.00 1.54
C PRO A 70 -0.53 4.95 2.37
N VAL A 71 -0.54 3.71 1.88
CA VAL A 71 0.14 2.58 2.53
C VAL A 71 1.65 2.84 2.61
N MET A 72 2.26 2.59 3.78
CA MET A 72 3.71 2.75 3.96
C MET A 72 4.49 1.83 3.01
N PHE A 73 5.60 2.36 2.49
CA PHE A 73 6.48 1.68 1.53
C PHE A 73 5.79 1.27 0.22
N ASP A 74 4.65 1.89 -0.11
CA ASP A 74 3.97 1.69 -1.39
C ASP A 74 4.68 2.48 -2.51
N SER A 75 5.37 1.76 -3.38
CA SER A 75 6.16 2.35 -4.49
C SER A 75 5.34 2.97 -5.61
N ASP A 76 4.04 2.71 -5.64
CA ASP A 76 3.18 3.12 -6.76
C ASP A 76 2.31 4.30 -6.36
N TYR A 77 1.69 4.23 -5.17
CA TYR A 77 0.65 5.17 -4.74
C TYR A 77 1.10 6.13 -3.63
N HIS A 78 2.21 5.88 -2.93
CA HIS A 78 2.66 6.77 -1.88
C HIS A 78 3.48 7.95 -2.44
N PRO A 79 3.14 9.22 -2.15
CA PRO A 79 3.83 10.39 -2.72
C PRO A 79 5.34 10.41 -2.45
N LEU A 80 5.77 10.04 -1.23
CA LEU A 80 7.19 9.98 -0.88
C LEU A 80 7.92 8.78 -1.50
N TYR A 81 7.35 7.57 -1.45
CA TYR A 81 8.02 6.35 -1.94
C TYR A 81 7.87 6.13 -3.45
N SER A 82 6.97 6.86 -4.11
CA SER A 82 6.67 6.66 -5.52
C SER A 82 7.88 6.93 -6.42
N ARG A 83 8.31 5.91 -7.17
CA ARG A 83 9.40 6.05 -8.16
C ARG A 83 9.08 7.12 -9.21
N ALA A 84 7.81 7.24 -9.60
CA ALA A 84 7.36 8.23 -10.56
C ALA A 84 7.46 9.67 -10.01
N ALA A 85 7.01 9.89 -8.77
CA ALA A 85 7.12 11.18 -8.11
C ALA A 85 8.57 11.66 -8.02
N ARG A 86 9.50 10.74 -7.66
CA ARG A 86 10.94 11.04 -7.62
C ARG A 86 11.50 11.42 -9.00
N ARG A 87 11.17 10.66 -10.05
CA ARG A 87 11.59 10.98 -11.42
C ARG A 87 11.06 12.33 -11.88
N SER A 88 9.83 12.67 -11.51
CA SER A 88 9.22 13.96 -11.85
C SER A 88 9.90 15.14 -11.11
N ALA A 89 10.21 14.97 -9.82
CA ALA A 89 10.88 15.99 -9.02
C ALA A 89 12.29 16.33 -9.55
N LEU A 90 13.05 15.31 -9.98
CA LEU A 90 14.36 15.50 -10.60
C LEU A 90 14.25 16.24 -11.95
N ARG A 91 13.26 15.89 -12.78
CA ARG A 91 13.03 16.56 -14.07
C ARG A 91 12.60 18.01 -13.94
N GLY A 92 11.84 18.35 -12.90
CA GLY A 92 11.41 19.72 -12.66
C GLY A 92 12.57 20.68 -12.37
N LYS A 93 13.66 20.18 -11.76
CA LYS A 93 14.77 21.01 -11.31
C LYS A 93 15.68 21.53 -12.44
N CYS A 94 15.72 20.85 -13.60
CA CYS A 94 16.55 21.28 -14.74
C CYS A 94 15.93 22.38 -15.61
N ARG A 95 14.70 22.83 -15.33
CA ARG A 95 13.98 23.76 -16.21
C ARG A 95 13.96 25.22 -15.73
N ASP A 96 14.40 25.49 -14.50
CA ASP A 96 14.28 26.83 -13.91
C ASP A 96 15.61 27.61 -13.89
N GLU A 97 16.72 26.98 -14.31
CA GLU A 97 17.95 27.72 -14.60
C GLU A 97 17.95 28.12 -16.07
N GLY A 98 17.22 29.20 -16.34
CA GLY A 98 17.28 29.94 -17.60
C GLY A 98 18.69 30.48 -17.84
N GLY A 99 19.53 29.66 -18.45
CA GLY A 99 20.64 30.11 -19.26
C GLY A 99 20.11 30.49 -20.64
N ASP A 100 19.81 31.77 -20.82
CA ASP A 100 19.77 32.39 -22.15
C ASP A 100 21.15 32.16 -22.81
N GLU A 101 21.14 31.78 -24.09
CA GLU A 101 22.29 31.58 -24.98
C GLU A 101 23.27 30.42 -24.71
N ALA A 102 23.15 29.35 -25.50
CA ALA A 102 24.32 28.81 -26.21
C ALA A 102 23.91 28.00 -27.45
N LEU A 103 24.04 28.70 -28.57
CA LEU A 103 24.07 28.25 -29.95
C LEU A 103 25.09 27.10 -30.17
N PHE A 104 24.65 25.84 -30.22
CA PHE A 104 25.46 24.75 -30.80
C PHE A 104 24.60 23.77 -31.61
N PRO A 105 24.61 23.85 -32.96
CA PRO A 105 24.20 22.76 -33.82
C PRO A 105 25.44 21.89 -34.10
N GLY A 106 25.51 20.71 -33.50
CA GLY A 106 26.54 19.71 -33.79
C GLY A 106 25.97 18.30 -33.63
N GLU A 107 26.02 17.51 -34.70
CA GLU A 107 25.30 16.23 -34.89
C GLU A 107 25.79 15.06 -34.01
N ASP A 108 26.67 15.30 -33.03
CA ASP A 108 27.28 14.27 -32.18
C ASP A 108 26.52 13.99 -30.85
N GLY A 109 25.38 14.65 -30.62
CA GLY A 109 24.66 14.61 -29.33
C GLY A 109 23.90 13.31 -28.98
N ARG A 110 23.88 12.29 -29.84
CA ARG A 110 23.12 11.04 -29.57
C ARG A 110 23.85 10.04 -28.68
N ARG A 111 25.17 10.15 -28.51
CA ARG A 111 25.97 9.16 -27.75
C ARG A 111 26.03 9.39 -26.24
N LEU A 112 25.62 10.57 -25.75
CA LEU A 112 25.64 10.89 -24.31
C LEU A 112 24.35 10.49 -23.59
N GLN A 113 23.31 10.06 -24.30
CA GLN A 113 22.04 9.69 -23.68
C GLN A 113 22.05 8.25 -23.14
N GLU A 114 22.89 7.36 -23.72
CA GLU A 114 23.06 5.97 -23.25
C GLU A 114 24.02 5.86 -22.05
N ALA A 115 24.93 6.81 -21.86
CA ALA A 115 25.85 6.84 -20.72
C ALA A 115 25.19 7.31 -19.40
N PHE A 116 23.97 7.85 -19.47
CA PHE A 116 23.23 8.36 -18.30
C PHE A 116 22.30 7.32 -17.64
N GLU A 117 22.21 6.10 -18.20
CA GLU A 117 21.46 5.00 -17.58
C GLU A 117 22.36 4.04 -16.76
N GLU A 118 23.70 4.18 -16.83
CA GLU A 118 24.64 3.19 -16.28
C GLU A 118 25.50 3.67 -15.09
N GLU A 119 25.57 4.97 -14.79
CA GLU A 119 26.37 5.48 -13.66
C GLU A 119 25.50 6.08 -12.55
N GLY A 120 25.59 5.51 -11.35
CA GLY A 120 25.19 6.15 -10.10
C GLY A 120 24.15 5.41 -9.27
N GLU A 121 24.39 4.15 -8.92
CA GLU A 121 23.92 3.61 -7.62
C GLU A 121 24.70 4.28 -6.47
N ASP A 122 24.72 5.62 -6.43
CA ASP A 122 25.36 6.34 -5.33
C ASP A 122 24.48 6.18 -4.08
N GLU A 123 24.91 5.25 -3.24
CA GLU A 123 24.34 4.81 -1.96
C GLU A 123 24.15 5.90 -0.89
N GLU A 124 24.17 7.20 -1.20
CA GLU A 124 24.24 8.26 -0.17
C GLU A 124 22.88 8.85 0.25
N GLY A 125 21.81 8.09 0.04
CA GLY A 125 20.47 8.45 0.50
C GLY A 125 19.47 7.31 0.36
N GLY A 126 19.93 6.07 0.60
CA GLY A 126 19.13 4.85 0.48
C GLY A 126 17.77 5.00 1.14
N MET A 127 16.74 5.24 0.31
CA MET A 127 15.38 5.38 0.81
C MET A 127 15.04 4.10 1.58
N PRO A 128 14.47 4.20 2.79
CA PRO A 128 14.25 3.03 3.62
C PRO A 128 13.46 2.00 2.81
N SER A 129 14.14 0.90 2.45
CA SER A 129 13.52 -0.24 1.81
C SER A 129 12.77 -0.98 2.90
N GLY A 130 11.47 -1.13 2.70
CA GLY A 130 10.58 -1.77 3.65
C GLY A 130 9.62 -2.68 2.92
N THR A 131 9.13 -3.69 3.64
CA THR A 131 7.99 -4.47 3.17
C THR A 131 6.77 -3.56 3.10
N LEU A 132 5.95 -3.70 2.04
CA LEU A 132 4.69 -2.99 1.90
C LEU A 132 3.89 -3.08 3.21
N GLY A 133 3.43 -1.94 3.74
CA GLY A 133 2.71 -1.82 5.01
C GLY A 133 1.30 -2.41 5.01
N MET A 134 1.11 -3.59 4.41
CA MET A 134 -0.18 -4.27 4.25
C MET A 134 -0.02 -5.79 4.36
N GLN A 135 -0.85 -6.43 5.17
CA GLN A 135 -0.82 -7.87 5.44
C GLN A 135 -2.24 -8.39 5.53
N LEU A 136 -2.47 -9.59 5.00
CA LEU A 136 -3.73 -10.31 5.17
C LEU A 136 -3.81 -10.85 6.61
N CYS A 137 -4.65 -10.25 7.45
CA CYS A 137 -4.78 -10.68 8.85
C CYS A 137 -5.76 -11.85 9.05
N THR A 138 -6.86 -11.88 8.31
CA THR A 138 -7.91 -12.90 8.46
C THR A 138 -8.52 -13.20 7.10
N LEU A 139 -8.81 -14.47 6.87
CA LEU A 139 -9.44 -14.98 5.67
C LEU A 139 -10.52 -15.97 6.06
N ASP A 140 -11.77 -15.65 5.70
CA ASP A 140 -12.93 -16.53 5.87
C ASP A 140 -13.23 -17.22 4.53
N LEU A 141 -13.24 -18.54 4.53
CA LEU A 141 -13.48 -19.40 3.37
C LEU A 141 -14.56 -20.43 3.70
N PRO A 142 -15.30 -20.98 2.71
CA PRO A 142 -16.12 -22.16 2.93
C PRO A 142 -15.26 -23.35 3.41
N ASP A 143 -15.72 -24.09 4.42
CA ASP A 143 -15.02 -25.30 4.89
C ASP A 143 -15.19 -26.44 3.86
N PRO A 144 -14.10 -26.96 3.25
CA PRO A 144 -14.19 -28.01 2.23
C PRO A 144 -14.61 -29.37 2.78
N PHE A 145 -14.53 -29.58 4.10
CA PHE A 145 -14.88 -30.83 4.77
C PHE A 145 -16.24 -30.77 5.46
N LYS A 146 -16.76 -29.56 5.71
CA LYS A 146 -18.03 -29.34 6.42
C LYS A 146 -18.92 -28.35 5.67
N PRO A 147 -19.80 -28.85 4.78
CA PRO A 147 -20.72 -28.00 4.02
C PRO A 147 -21.58 -27.14 4.95
N GLY A 148 -21.59 -25.82 4.72
CA GLY A 148 -22.33 -24.86 5.52
C GLY A 148 -21.53 -24.22 6.67
N GLU A 149 -20.33 -24.71 6.97
CA GLU A 149 -19.41 -24.06 7.90
C GLU A 149 -18.38 -23.19 7.15
N ALA A 150 -17.85 -22.17 7.85
CA ALA A 150 -16.78 -21.32 7.35
C ALA A 150 -15.47 -21.65 8.08
N LEU A 151 -14.42 -21.92 7.31
CA LEU A 151 -13.04 -22.01 7.77
C LEU A 151 -12.45 -20.60 7.87
N ARG A 152 -12.05 -20.22 9.08
CA ARG A 152 -11.32 -18.96 9.33
C ARG A 152 -9.83 -19.22 9.53
N ILE A 153 -9.01 -18.60 8.68
CA ILE A 153 -7.55 -18.58 8.82
C ILE A 153 -7.15 -17.19 9.31
N ALA A 154 -6.49 -17.11 10.46
CA ALA A 154 -6.05 -15.84 11.05
C ALA A 154 -4.55 -15.85 11.34
N LEU A 155 -3.86 -14.77 10.97
CA LEU A 155 -2.48 -14.53 11.38
C LEU A 155 -2.46 -13.93 12.78
N ARG A 156 -1.57 -14.46 13.63
CA ARG A 156 -1.52 -14.10 15.05
C ARG A 156 -0.64 -12.90 15.36
N SER A 157 0.22 -12.51 14.43
CA SER A 157 1.19 -11.44 14.67
C SER A 157 1.46 -10.63 13.42
N ALA A 158 1.60 -9.32 13.64
CA ALA A 158 2.15 -8.40 12.66
C ALA A 158 3.67 -8.63 12.48
N PRO A 159 4.25 -8.26 11.32
CA PRO A 159 5.69 -8.21 11.11
C PRO A 159 6.39 -7.45 12.24
N GLU A 160 7.61 -7.86 12.58
CA GLU A 160 8.36 -7.27 13.68
C GLU A 160 8.63 -5.77 13.47
N GLU A 161 8.88 -5.40 12.22
CA GLU A 161 9.11 -4.02 11.79
C GLU A 161 7.93 -3.12 12.15
N TRP A 162 6.70 -3.64 12.04
CA TRP A 162 5.49 -2.86 12.35
C TRP A 162 5.24 -2.76 13.84
N ARG A 163 5.59 -3.79 14.61
CA ARG A 163 5.52 -3.76 16.08
C ARG A 163 6.47 -2.72 16.67
N ARG A 164 7.61 -2.46 16.02
CA ARG A 164 8.52 -1.37 16.42
C ARG A 164 7.88 0.02 16.21
N LEU A 165 7.03 0.17 15.19
CA LEU A 165 6.29 1.41 14.92
C LEU A 165 5.05 1.55 15.81
N HIS A 166 4.36 0.43 16.09
CA HIS A 166 3.15 0.38 16.90
C HIS A 166 3.25 -0.72 17.97
N PRO A 167 3.92 -0.45 19.11
CA PRO A 167 4.16 -1.46 20.15
C PRO A 167 2.89 -1.98 20.82
N SER A 168 1.83 -1.19 20.84
CA SER A 168 0.53 -1.54 21.42
C SER A 168 -0.36 -2.35 20.47
N LEU A 169 0.15 -2.76 19.31
CA LEU A 169 -0.63 -3.47 18.31
C LEU A 169 -0.77 -4.95 18.69
N ASP A 170 -1.71 -5.23 19.58
CA ASP A 170 -2.24 -6.57 19.74
C ASP A 170 -3.30 -6.80 18.66
N LEU A 171 -2.95 -7.61 17.65
CA LEU A 171 -3.97 -8.05 16.70
C LEU A 171 -5.03 -8.84 17.48
N PRO A 172 -6.33 -8.59 17.26
CA PRO A 172 -7.37 -9.35 17.92
C PRO A 172 -7.11 -10.83 17.60
N GLY A 173 -6.71 -11.58 18.62
CA GLY A 173 -6.61 -13.03 18.50
C GLY A 173 -7.96 -13.57 18.04
N PRO A 174 -8.01 -14.74 17.39
CA PRO A 174 -9.30 -15.40 17.18
C PRO A 174 -9.97 -15.45 18.56
N ALA A 175 -11.16 -14.83 18.68
CA ALA A 175 -11.94 -14.89 19.90
C ALA A 175 -11.93 -16.36 20.30
N ARG A 176 -11.28 -16.68 21.44
CA ARG A 176 -11.19 -18.06 21.91
C ARG A 176 -12.63 -18.54 21.90
N HIS A 177 -12.90 -19.49 21.02
CA HIS A 177 -14.22 -20.05 20.93
C HIS A 177 -14.37 -20.84 22.23
N GLU A 178 -14.94 -20.22 23.27
CA GLU A 178 -15.11 -20.79 24.62
C GLU A 178 -16.08 -21.99 24.64
N ALA A 179 -16.23 -22.70 23.52
CA ALA A 179 -17.28 -23.70 23.35
C ALA A 179 -16.84 -25.14 23.68
N ASP A 180 -15.60 -25.39 24.13
CA ASP A 180 -15.12 -26.77 24.31
C ASP A 180 -14.61 -27.13 25.72
N ASP A 181 -14.66 -26.22 26.70
CA ASP A 181 -14.23 -26.57 28.08
C ASP A 181 -15.35 -27.20 28.95
N ASP A 182 -16.59 -27.27 28.47
CA ASP A 182 -17.73 -27.80 29.25
C ASP A 182 -18.00 -29.32 29.06
N LEU A 183 -17.25 -30.03 28.23
CA LEU A 183 -17.53 -31.46 27.91
C LEU A 183 -16.63 -32.48 28.63
N LEU A 184 -15.81 -32.09 29.61
CA LEU A 184 -14.91 -33.01 30.34
C LEU A 184 -15.17 -33.17 31.84
N LEU A 185 -16.34 -32.74 32.35
CA LEU A 185 -16.71 -32.90 33.77
C LEU A 185 -17.89 -33.86 34.04
N GLY A 186 -18.20 -34.78 33.13
CA GLY A 186 -19.30 -35.77 33.27
C GLY A 186 -18.84 -37.22 33.23
#